data_AF-A0A924MJ98-F1
#
_entry.id   AF-A0A924MJ98-F1
#
_cell.length_a   1.000
_cell.length_b   1.000
_cell.length_c   1.000
_cell.angle_alpha   90.00
_cell.angle_beta   90.00
_cell.angle_gamma   90.00
#
_symmetry.space_group_name_H-M   'P 1'
#
loop_
_entity.id
_entity.type
_entity.pdbx_description
1 polymer ?
#
loop_
_entity_poly.entity_id
_entity_poly.type
_entity_poly.pdbx_seq_one_letter_code
_entity_poly.pdbx_strand_id
1 'polypeptide(L)'
;MAKIKTSYFCQSCGFESAKWLGKCPSCQQWNTFVEEIVEKGNSKTPDWKSGTSNTVSRVNKPSKVQEIEYTEDHRLITPDKELNRVLGGGI
;
A
#
# COMPACT_ATOMS: atom_id res chain seq x y z
N MET A 1 2.14 15.79 2.64
CA MET A 1 3.61 15.83 2.60
C MET A 1 4.07 14.73 1.65
N ALA A 2 4.80 15.09 0.58
CA ALA A 2 5.28 14.11 -0.41
C ALA A 2 6.29 13.18 0.26
N LYS A 3 6.03 11.87 0.24
CA LYS A 3 6.93 10.86 0.79
C LYS A 3 8.20 10.86 -0.06
N ILE A 4 9.32 11.26 0.55
CA ILE A 4 10.64 11.23 -0.08
C ILE A 4 10.91 9.79 -0.50
N LYS A 5 11.17 9.59 -1.79
CA LYS A 5 11.59 8.29 -2.31
C LYS A 5 13.11 8.27 -2.34
N THR A 6 13.71 7.42 -1.53
CA THR A 6 15.14 7.17 -1.53
C THR A 6 15.44 5.97 -2.42
N SER A 7 16.55 6.04 -3.16
CA SER A 7 17.05 4.95 -4.01
C SER A 7 18.54 4.77 -3.74
N TYR A 8 19.01 3.53 -3.81
CA TYR A 8 20.38 3.15 -3.55
C TYR A 8 21.06 2.78 -4.87
N PHE A 9 22.20 3.40 -5.15
CA PHE A 9 22.99 3.14 -6.35
C PHE A 9 24.30 2.46 -6.00
N CYS A 10 24.67 1.43 -6.75
CA CYS A 10 25.97 0.78 -6.61
C CYS A 10 27.04 1.59 -7.34
N GLN A 11 28.06 2.09 -6.63
CA GLN A 11 29.14 2.89 -7.22
C GLN A 11 30.02 2.11 -8.22
N SER A 12 30.06 0.78 -8.13
CA SER A 12 30.93 -0.04 -8.98
C SER A 12 30.31 -0.43 -10.32
N CYS A 13 28.98 -0.52 -10.40
CA CYS A 13 28.29 -0.99 -11.60
C CYS A 13 27.04 -0.20 -11.98
N GLY A 14 26.67 0.82 -11.19
CA GLY A 14 25.49 1.66 -11.45
C GLY A 14 24.14 1.00 -11.16
N PHE A 15 24.12 -0.19 -10.54
CA PHE A 15 22.86 -0.88 -10.22
C PHE A 15 22.01 -0.09 -9.23
N GLU A 16 20.74 0.15 -9.56
CA GLU A 16 19.75 0.83 -8.73
C GLU A 16 18.91 -0.17 -7.91
N SER A 17 18.74 0.08 -6.62
CA SER A 17 17.80 -0.65 -5.76
C SER A 17 16.98 0.28 -4.88
N ALA A 18 15.70 -0.06 -4.68
CA ALA A 18 14.81 0.71 -3.80
C ALA A 18 15.03 0.45 -2.29
N LYS A 19 15.91 -0.49 -1.95
CA LYS A 19 16.28 -0.87 -0.58
C LYS A 19 17.77 -1.18 -0.51
N TRP A 20 18.39 -0.94 0.64
CA TRP A 20 19.78 -1.33 0.89
C TRP A 20 19.90 -2.85 0.97
N LEU A 21 20.71 -3.44 0.08
CA LEU A 21 20.88 -4.90 0.00
C LEU A 21 22.23 -5.38 0.55
N GLY A 22 23.14 -4.48 0.94
CA GLY A 22 24.47 -4.80 1.47
C GLY A 22 25.46 -5.37 0.45
N LYS A 23 25.00 -6.32 -0.39
CA LYS A 23 25.73 -6.90 -1.52
C LYS A 23 25.04 -6.56 -2.83
N CYS A 24 25.78 -6.03 -3.81
CA CYS A 24 25.23 -5.75 -5.12
C CYS A 24 24.92 -7.06 -5.88
N PRO A 25 23.69 -7.25 -6.42
CA PRO A 25 23.36 -8.45 -7.18
C PRO A 25 24.05 -8.48 -8.55
N SER A 26 24.45 -7.32 -9.10
CA SER A 26 25.09 -7.22 -10.42
C SER A 26 26.59 -7.48 -10.37
N CYS A 27 27.33 -6.84 -9.46
CA CYS A 27 28.79 -6.96 -9.37
C CYS A 27 29.30 -7.77 -8.17
N GLN A 28 28.40 -8.30 -7.34
CA GLN A 28 28.69 -9.13 -6.15
C GLN A 28 29.61 -8.48 -5.10
N GLN A 29 29.88 -7.18 -5.22
CA GLN A 29 30.67 -6.42 -4.25
C GLN A 29 29.81 -6.02 -3.05
N TRP A 30 30.48 -5.93 -1.90
CA TRP A 30 29.89 -5.58 -0.62
C TRP A 30 30.09 -4.10 -0.32
N ASN A 31 29.12 -3.48 0.35
CA ASN A 31 29.18 -2.08 0.82
C ASN A 31 29.43 -1.02 -0.27
N THR A 32 29.08 -1.34 -1.52
CA THR A 32 29.22 -0.41 -2.67
C THR A 32 27.95 0.38 -2.95
N PHE A 33 26.87 0.15 -2.21
CA PHE A 33 25.63 0.91 -2.36
C PHE A 33 25.76 2.25 -1.65
N VAL A 34 25.36 3.33 -2.31
CA VAL A 34 25.27 4.67 -1.75
C VAL A 34 23.85 5.18 -1.95
N GLU A 35 23.34 5.86 -0.93
CA GLU A 35 22.00 6.44 -0.96
C GLU A 35 22.02 7.75 -1.74
N GLU A 36 21.19 7.86 -2.77
CA GLU A 36 20.96 9.11 -3.48
C GLU A 36 19.47 9.48 -3.37
N ILE A 37 19.23 10.70 -2.90
CA ILE A 37 17.88 11.23 -2.74
C ILE A 37 17.43 11.69 -4.13
N VAL A 38 16.58 10.90 -4.79
CA VAL A 38 15.94 11.34 -6.03
C VAL A 38 14.85 12.32 -5.65
N GLU A 39 15.24 13.57 -5.37
CA GLU A 39 14.31 14.68 -5.37
C GLU A 39 13.76 14.82 -6.80
N LYS A 40 12.56 14.27 -7.03
CA LYS A 40 11.75 14.70 -8.15
C LYS A 40 11.30 16.13 -7.86
N GLY A 41 12.16 17.09 -8.17
CA GLY A 41 11.81 18.50 -8.23
C GLY A 41 10.56 18.66 -9.11
N ASN A 42 9.51 19.24 -8.53
CA ASN A 42 8.38 19.87 -9.20
C ASN A 42 7.90 19.22 -10.52
N SER A 43 7.35 18.01 -10.48
CA SER A 43 6.30 17.67 -11.46
C SER A 43 4.97 18.08 -10.86
N LYS A 44 4.46 19.23 -11.33
CA LYS A 44 3.10 19.72 -11.08
C LYS A 44 2.13 18.53 -11.00
N THR A 45 1.38 18.47 -9.90
CA THR A 45 0.25 17.55 -9.75
C THR A 45 -0.59 17.60 -11.02
N PRO A 46 -0.95 16.46 -11.65
CA PRO A 46 -1.90 16.50 -12.74
C PRO A 46 -3.22 17.03 -12.19
N ASP A 47 -3.77 18.03 -12.88
CA ASP A 47 -5.01 18.75 -12.57
C ASP A 47 -6.25 17.85 -12.40
N TRP A 48 -6.14 16.54 -12.61
CA TRP A 48 -7.21 15.58 -12.36
C TRP A 48 -7.65 15.51 -10.89
N LYS A 49 -6.86 16.03 -9.94
CA LYS A 49 -7.28 16.12 -8.53
C LYS A 49 -7.98 17.44 -8.16
N SER A 50 -8.18 18.34 -9.11
CA SER A 50 -8.95 19.57 -8.89
C SER A 50 -10.28 19.50 -9.63
N GLY A 51 -11.32 19.11 -8.88
CA GLY A 51 -12.70 19.50 -9.17
C GLY A 51 -13.37 18.82 -10.36
N THR A 52 -14.17 17.78 -10.08
CA THR A 52 -15.62 17.73 -10.36
C THR A 52 -16.07 16.27 -10.20
N SER A 53 -16.43 15.90 -8.97
CA SER A 53 -17.52 14.95 -8.79
C SER A 53 -18.34 15.43 -7.62
N ASN A 54 -19.53 15.90 -7.94
CA ASN A 54 -20.57 16.37 -7.04
C ASN A 54 -21.23 15.20 -6.30
N THR A 55 -20.42 14.24 -5.86
CA THR A 55 -20.86 13.04 -5.15
C THR A 55 -20.06 13.02 -3.86
N VAL A 56 -20.69 13.48 -2.78
CA VAL A 56 -20.25 13.41 -1.37
C VAL A 56 -19.10 12.42 -1.23
N SER A 57 -17.87 12.96 -1.20
CA SER A 57 -16.70 12.14 -0.94
C SER A 57 -16.95 11.51 0.42
N ARG A 58 -17.13 10.18 0.47
CA ARG A 58 -17.08 9.45 1.73
C ARG A 58 -15.65 9.56 2.22
N VAL A 59 -15.36 10.66 2.90
CA VAL A 59 -14.15 10.82 3.70
C VAL A 59 -14.24 9.71 4.73
N ASN A 60 -13.39 8.69 4.58
CA ASN A 60 -13.34 7.57 5.52
C ASN A 60 -12.82 8.13 6.85
N LYS A 61 -13.73 8.49 7.75
CA LYS A 61 -13.39 9.02 9.07
C LYS A 61 -12.96 7.84 9.95
N PRO A 62 -11.77 7.88 10.57
CA PRO A 62 -11.39 6.84 11.53
C PRO A 62 -12.33 6.91 12.74
N SER A 63 -13.00 5.79 13.04
CA SER A 63 -13.79 5.60 14.25
C SER A 63 -12.98 4.84 15.29
N LYS A 64 -13.21 5.12 16.58
CA LYS A 64 -12.62 4.31 17.65
C LYS A 64 -13.27 2.93 17.64
N VAL A 65 -12.52 1.90 18.00
CA VAL A 65 -13.05 0.52 18.08
C VAL A 65 -14.27 0.41 19.01
N GLN A 66 -14.31 1.22 20.07
CA GLN A 66 -15.42 1.29 21.02
C GLN A 66 -16.70 1.91 20.44
N GLU A 67 -16.60 2.67 19.34
CA GLU A 67 -17.72 3.35 18.67
C GLU A 67 -18.26 2.53 17.48
N ILE A 68 -17.73 1.32 17.25
CA ILE A 68 -18.21 0.42 16.20
C ILE A 68 -19.42 -0.34 16.75
N GLU A 69 -20.59 -0.04 16.19
CA GLU A 69 -21.81 -0.82 16.44
C GLU A 69 -21.74 -2.14 15.66
N TYR A 70 -21.96 -3.26 16.36
CA TYR A 70 -22.09 -4.57 15.72
C TYR A 70 -23.57 -4.83 15.44
N THR A 71 -23.93 -4.90 14.18
CA THR A 71 -25.23 -5.42 13.76
C THR A 71 -25.11 -6.93 13.57
N GLU A 72 -25.97 -7.70 14.23
CA GLU A 72 -26.10 -9.12 13.93
C GLU A 72 -26.83 -9.29 12.60
N ASP A 73 -26.10 -9.68 11.56
CA ASP A 73 -26.72 -10.09 10.30
C ASP A 73 -27.27 -11.51 10.45
N HIS A 74 -28.55 -11.69 10.07
CA HIS A 74 -29.19 -12.98 10.05
C HIS A 74 -28.59 -13.85 8.95
N ARG A 75 -27.91 -14.93 9.37
CA ARG A 75 -27.34 -15.90 8.43
C ARG A 75 -28.40 -16.81 7.84
N LEU A 76 -28.34 -17.03 6.53
CA LEU A 76 -29.18 -17.98 5.80
C LEU A 76 -28.51 -19.36 5.82
N ILE A 77 -29.20 -20.32 6.44
CA ILE A 77 -28.79 -21.73 6.43
C ILE A 77 -29.13 -22.32 5.07
N THR A 78 -28.11 -22.75 4.34
CA THR A 78 -28.32 -23.47 3.07
C THR A 78 -28.65 -24.94 3.32
N PRO A 79 -29.29 -25.65 2.37
CA PRO A 79 -29.57 -27.09 2.51
C PRO A 79 -28.30 -27.96 2.64
N ASP A 80 -27.16 -27.47 2.14
CA ASP A 80 -25.88 -28.17 2.20
C ASP A 80 -25.13 -27.83 3.50
N LYS A 81 -24.95 -28.86 4.34
CA LYS A 81 -24.26 -28.74 5.63
C LYS A 81 -22.78 -28.45 5.48
N GLU A 82 -22.13 -28.97 4.44
CA GLU A 82 -20.69 -28.75 4.23
C GLU A 82 -20.41 -27.31 3.81
N LEU A 83 -21.28 -26.76 2.95
CA LEU A 83 -21.20 -25.35 2.55
C LEU A 83 -21.38 -24.41 3.74
N ASN A 84 -22.37 -24.66 4.59
CA ASN A 84 -22.57 -23.86 5.81
C ASN A 84 -21.36 -23.94 6.75
N ARG A 85 -20.69 -25.10 6.84
CA ARG A 85 -19.47 -25.27 7.65
C ARG A 85 -18.32 -24.42 7.13
N VAL A 86 -18.09 -24.42 5.82
CA VAL A 86 -17.03 -23.61 5.19
C VAL A 86 -17.27 -22.11 5.36
N LEU A 87 -18.53 -21.67 5.28
CA LEU A 87 -18.90 -20.25 5.39
C LEU A 87 -19.09 -19.74 6.83
N GLY A 88 -18.87 -20.59 7.84
CA GLY A 88 -18.94 -20.20 9.25
C GLY A 88 -20.36 -20.13 9.80
N GLY A 89 -21.28 -20.98 9.32
CA GLY A 89 -22.64 -21.12 9.83
C GLY A 89 -23.74 -20.67 8.87
N GLY A 90 -23.44 -20.53 7.58
CA GLY A 90 -24.38 -20.03 6.57
C GLY A 90 -23.94 -18.68 5.98
N ILE A 91 -24.72 -18.21 5.02
CA ILE A 91 -24.48 -16.96 4.28
C ILE A 91 -24.93 -15.77 5.11
#